data_AF-A0A920Q0Z5-F1
#
_entry.id   AF-A0A920Q0Z5-F1
#
_cell.length_a   1.000
_cell.length_b   1.000
_cell.length_c   1.000
_cell.angle_alpha   90.00
_cell.angle_beta   90.00
_cell.angle_gamma   90.00
#
_symmetry.space_group_name_H-M   'P 1'
#
loop_
_entity.id
_entity.type
_entity.pdbx_description
1 polymer ?
#
loop_
_entity_poly.entity_id
_entity_poly.type
_entity_poly.pdbx_seq_one_letter_code
_entity_poly.pdbx_strand_id
1 'polypeptide(L)'
;MTEARRGRRSNRPKVRDIVGEQPPWEQPRMRFDPLRGVSDDELEAIHLASLRVLSETGVDFLDDTSRRQLADAGCAVDGDRVRFDPELGPTTGGHRSSRIHPARSEP
;
A
#
# COMPACT_ATOMS: atom_id res chain seq x y z
N MET A 1 -47.89 3.95 44.60
CA MET A 1 -47.00 3.80 43.43
C MET A 1 -45.68 4.49 43.77
N THR A 2 -44.84 3.85 44.59
CA THR A 2 -43.59 3.14 44.21
C THR A 2 -42.49 4.09 43.71
N GLU A 3 -41.75 4.60 44.70
CA GLU A 3 -40.51 5.34 44.56
C GLU A 3 -39.41 4.44 43.98
N ALA A 4 -38.83 4.85 42.85
CA ALA A 4 -37.78 4.11 42.16
C ALA A 4 -36.50 4.10 43.00
N ARG A 5 -36.15 2.92 43.55
CA ARG A 5 -34.87 2.67 44.22
C ARG A 5 -33.73 2.87 43.22
N ARG A 6 -33.10 4.05 43.28
CA ARG A 6 -31.88 4.38 42.56
C ARG A 6 -30.76 3.49 43.09
N GLY A 7 -30.36 2.49 42.28
CA GLY A 7 -29.27 1.59 42.60
C GLY A 7 -28.00 2.38 42.95
N ARG A 8 -27.56 2.28 44.21
CA ARG A 8 -26.26 2.78 44.64
C ARG A 8 -25.19 2.05 43.84
N ARG A 9 -24.53 2.76 42.92
CA ARG A 9 -23.30 2.29 42.29
C ARG A 9 -22.30 1.99 43.42
N SER A 10 -21.92 0.73 43.54
CA SER A 10 -20.91 0.31 44.50
C SER A 10 -19.60 1.01 44.13
N ASN A 11 -19.07 1.80 45.06
CA ASN A 11 -17.75 2.42 44.95
C ASN A 11 -16.69 1.34 45.23
N ARG A 12 -16.62 0.32 44.36
CA ARG A 12 -15.54 -0.67 44.40
C ARG A 12 -14.34 -0.04 43.69
N PRO A 13 -13.17 0.10 44.36
CA PRO A 13 -11.98 0.59 43.69
C PRO A 13 -11.70 -0.32 42.49
N LYS A 14 -11.67 0.27 41.28
CA LYS A 14 -11.29 -0.44 40.06
C LYS A 14 -9.84 -0.90 40.26
N VAL A 15 -9.65 -2.18 40.54
CA VAL A 15 -8.35 -2.84 40.40
C VAL A 15 -7.97 -2.64 38.93
N ARG A 16 -6.80 -2.03 38.66
CA ARG A 16 -6.31 -1.85 37.30
C ARG A 16 -6.17 -3.22 36.66
N ASP A 17 -7.03 -3.49 35.69
CA ASP A 17 -6.98 -4.72 34.92
C ASP A 17 -5.92 -4.54 33.82
N ILE A 18 -4.70 -5.01 34.10
CA ILE A 18 -3.55 -4.88 33.20
C ILE A 18 -3.83 -5.58 31.86
N VAL A 19 -4.75 -6.56 31.84
CA VAL A 19 -5.16 -7.29 30.63
C VAL A 19 -6.20 -6.50 29.81
N GLY A 20 -6.96 -5.62 30.47
CA GLY A 20 -7.99 -4.79 29.84
C GLY A 20 -7.53 -3.40 29.37
N GLU A 21 -6.33 -2.95 29.77
CA GLU A 21 -5.75 -1.69 29.31
C GLU A 21 -5.12 -1.86 27.91
N GLN A 22 -5.94 -1.72 26.86
CA GLN A 22 -5.45 -1.68 25.48
C GLN A 22 -4.55 -0.44 25.28
N PRO A 23 -3.29 -0.61 24.80
CA PRO A 23 -2.42 0.51 24.50
C PRO A 23 -2.98 1.36 23.34
N PRO A 24 -2.57 2.65 23.23
CA PRO A 24 -2.99 3.51 22.14
C PRO A 24 -2.73 2.87 20.77
N TRP A 25 -3.65 3.06 19.84
CA TRP A 25 -3.51 2.52 18.49
C TRP A 25 -2.46 3.33 17.72
N GLU A 26 -1.34 2.70 17.38
CA GLU A 26 -0.23 3.33 16.66
C GLU A 26 0.13 2.51 15.42
N GLN A 27 0.60 3.17 14.36
CA GLN A 27 1.02 2.50 13.13
C GLN A 27 2.28 1.65 13.41
N PRO A 28 2.22 0.32 13.25
CA PRO A 28 3.39 -0.53 13.45
C PRO A 28 4.48 -0.20 12.43
N ARG A 29 5.71 0.00 12.91
CA ARG A 29 6.88 0.19 12.06
C ARG A 29 7.62 -1.14 11.91
N MET A 30 7.93 -1.52 10.67
CA MET A 30 8.77 -2.68 10.38
C MET A 30 10.20 -2.38 10.87
N ARG A 31 10.64 -3.11 11.91
CA ARG A 31 11.96 -2.92 12.55
C ARG A 31 13.06 -3.83 11.99
N PHE A 32 12.66 -4.82 11.19
CA PHE A 32 13.57 -5.78 10.60
C PHE A 32 13.86 -5.39 9.16
N ASP A 33 15.05 -5.75 8.69
CA ASP A 33 15.37 -5.64 7.29
C ASP A 33 14.43 -6.50 6.44
N PRO A 34 14.09 -6.07 5.21
CA PRO A 34 13.31 -6.87 4.30
C PRO A 34 13.97 -8.24 4.08
N LEU A 35 13.17 -9.29 4.23
CA LEU A 35 13.63 -10.64 3.93
C LEU A 35 14.03 -10.74 2.45
N ARG A 36 15.27 -11.15 2.19
CA ARG A 36 15.77 -11.45 0.85
C ARG A 36 15.34 -12.87 0.46
N GLY A 37 14.15 -12.99 -0.14
CA GLY A 37 13.59 -14.28 -0.55
C GLY A 37 14.17 -14.85 -1.86
N VAL A 38 14.87 -14.02 -2.63
CA VAL A 38 15.53 -14.36 -3.90
C VAL A 38 16.88 -13.64 -3.98
N SER A 39 17.81 -14.17 -4.74
CA SER A 39 19.07 -13.51 -5.09
C SER A 39 18.83 -12.31 -6.01
N ASP A 40 19.84 -11.43 -6.13
CA ASP A 40 19.74 -10.25 -7.00
C ASP A 40 19.63 -10.66 -8.49
N ASP A 41 20.31 -11.73 -8.91
CA ASP A 41 20.22 -12.25 -10.28
C ASP A 41 18.83 -12.83 -10.58
N GLU A 42 18.22 -13.53 -9.63
CA GLU A 42 16.84 -14.04 -9.77
C GLU A 42 15.83 -12.90 -9.81
N LEU A 43 16.05 -11.84 -9.02
CA LEU A 43 15.21 -10.65 -9.05
C LEU A 43 15.29 -9.94 -10.40
N GLU A 44 16.49 -9.82 -10.96
CA GLU A 44 16.70 -9.27 -12.29
C GLU A 44 16.05 -10.14 -13.37
N ALA A 45 16.15 -11.47 -13.25
CA ALA A 45 15.46 -12.38 -14.17
C ALA A 45 13.94 -12.18 -14.16
N ILE A 46 13.33 -11.99 -12.98
CA ILE A 46 11.90 -11.66 -12.85
C ILE A 46 11.60 -10.29 -13.47
N HIS A 47 12.48 -9.30 -13.28
CA HIS A 47 12.31 -7.97 -13.83
C HIS A 47 12.28 -8.00 -15.37
N LEU A 48 13.28 -8.64 -16.00
CA LEU A 48 13.38 -8.79 -17.44
C LEU A 48 12.22 -9.62 -18.02
N ALA A 49 11.84 -10.70 -17.36
CA ALA A 49 10.67 -11.49 -17.76
C ALA A 49 9.38 -10.66 -17.71
N SER A 50 9.22 -9.81 -16.70
CA SER A 50 8.07 -8.92 -16.57
C SER A 50 8.03 -7.86 -17.68
N LEU A 51 9.16 -7.23 -18.00
CA LEU A 51 9.26 -6.27 -19.10
C LEU A 51 8.92 -6.91 -20.44
N ARG A 52 9.41 -8.13 -20.67
CA ARG A 52 9.08 -8.91 -21.88
C ARG A 52 7.58 -9.13 -22.02
N VAL A 53 6.89 -9.50 -20.94
CA VAL A 53 5.42 -9.68 -20.97
C VAL A 53 4.73 -8.35 -21.29
N LEU A 54 5.15 -7.25 -20.67
CA LEU A 54 4.60 -5.91 -20.91
C LEU A 54 4.88 -5.39 -22.32
N SER A 55 5.99 -5.78 -22.93
CA SER A 55 6.32 -5.41 -24.31
C SER A 55 5.57 -6.25 -25.34
N GLU A 56 5.51 -7.57 -25.16
CA GLU A 56 4.91 -8.48 -26.12
C GLU A 56 3.37 -8.43 -26.05
N THR A 57 2.82 -8.51 -24.83
CA THR A 57 1.37 -8.58 -24.63
C THR A 57 0.75 -7.20 -24.48
N GLY A 58 1.38 -6.32 -23.70
CA GLY A 58 0.82 -5.01 -23.35
C GLY A 58 -0.36 -5.07 -22.39
N VAL A 59 -0.81 -3.91 -21.91
CA VAL A 59 -1.88 -3.74 -20.92
C VAL A 59 -2.97 -2.82 -21.47
N ASP A 60 -4.23 -3.14 -21.20
CA ASP A 60 -5.35 -2.28 -21.60
C ASP A 60 -5.54 -1.12 -20.62
N PHE A 61 -5.54 0.11 -21.15
CA PHE A 61 -5.83 1.33 -20.41
C PHE A 61 -7.13 1.93 -20.95
N LEU A 62 -8.20 1.78 -20.17
CA LEU A 62 -9.53 2.27 -20.54
C LEU A 62 -9.65 3.81 -20.45
N ASP A 63 -8.81 4.43 -19.62
CA ASP A 63 -8.79 5.88 -19.47
C ASP A 63 -7.98 6.55 -20.58
N ASP A 64 -8.59 7.51 -21.25
CA ASP A 64 -8.00 8.26 -22.37
C ASP A 64 -6.83 9.16 -21.91
N THR A 65 -6.93 9.73 -20.70
CA THR A 65 -5.87 10.58 -20.15
C THR A 65 -4.60 9.77 -19.90
N SER A 66 -4.76 8.58 -19.32
CA SER A 66 -3.68 7.64 -19.05
C SER A 66 -2.99 7.20 -20.34
N ARG A 67 -3.75 6.89 -21.40
CA ARG A 67 -3.18 6.54 -22.72
C ARG A 67 -2.35 7.66 -23.31
N ARG A 68 -2.82 8.92 -23.23
CA ARG A 68 -2.05 10.08 -23.68
C ARG A 68 -0.75 10.25 -22.90
N GLN A 69 -0.82 10.18 -21.58
CA GLN A 69 0.38 10.28 -20.73
C GLN A 69 1.40 9.17 -21.03
N LEU A 70 0.94 7.96 -21.30
CA LEU A 70 1.80 6.83 -21.64
C LEU A 70 2.39 6.95 -23.05
N ALA A 71 1.62 7.45 -24.01
CA ALA A 71 2.13 7.79 -25.34
C ALA A 71 3.22 8.87 -25.27
N ASP A 72 3.00 9.92 -24.48
CA ASP A 72 3.99 10.99 -24.25
C ASP A 72 5.25 10.46 -23.54
N ALA A 73 5.10 9.45 -22.69
CA ALA A 73 6.20 8.75 -22.04
C ALA A 73 6.95 7.76 -22.98
N GLY A 74 6.56 7.67 -24.26
CA GLY A 74 7.21 6.83 -25.26
C GLY A 74 6.68 5.40 -25.35
N CYS A 75 5.53 5.09 -24.73
CA CYS A 75 4.89 3.78 -24.87
C CYS A 75 4.12 3.68 -26.20
N ALA A 76 4.10 2.50 -26.81
CA ALA A 76 3.34 2.26 -28.03
C ALA A 76 1.86 2.00 -27.69
N VAL A 77 0.96 2.85 -28.17
CA VAL A 77 -0.48 2.76 -27.91
C VAL A 77 -1.21 2.34 -29.19
N ASP A 78 -1.96 1.24 -29.10
CA ASP A 78 -2.81 0.68 -30.17
C ASP A 78 -4.24 0.54 -29.63
N GLY A 79 -5.08 1.53 -29.93
CA GLY A 79 -6.43 1.64 -29.37
C GLY A 79 -6.41 1.81 -27.84
N ASP A 80 -6.83 0.77 -27.14
CA ASP A 80 -6.79 0.73 -25.66
C ASP A 80 -5.56 -0.02 -25.14
N ARG A 81 -4.83 -0.72 -26.00
CA ARG A 81 -3.66 -1.53 -25.63
C ARG A 81 -2.40 -0.67 -25.61
N VAL A 82 -1.67 -0.69 -24.50
CA VAL A 82 -0.36 -0.02 -24.35
C VAL A 82 0.73 -1.08 -24.22
N ARG A 83 1.75 -1.01 -25.08
CA ARG A 83 2.97 -1.81 -25.01
C ARG A 83 4.12 -0.96 -24.52
N PHE A 84 4.88 -1.50 -23.58
CA PHE A 84 6.03 -0.83 -22.98
C PHE A 84 7.30 -1.31 -23.68
N ASP A 85 8.18 -0.39 -24.06
CA ASP A 85 9.49 -0.74 -24.60
C ASP A 85 10.34 -1.37 -23.46
N PRO A 86 10.97 -2.54 -23.65
CA PRO A 86 11.90 -3.08 -22.66
C PRO A 86 13.11 -2.16 -22.40
N GLU A 87 13.47 -1.29 -23.34
CA GLU A 87 14.48 -0.22 -23.19
C GLU A 87 13.90 1.06 -22.57
N LEU A 88 12.61 1.08 -22.21
CA LEU A 88 12.08 2.05 -21.25
C LEU A 88 12.74 1.76 -19.91
N GLY A 89 14.00 2.21 -19.77
CA GLY A 89 14.81 2.03 -18.58
C GLY A 89 14.07 2.55 -17.35
N PRO A 90 14.56 2.23 -16.13
CA PRO A 90 13.95 2.73 -14.91
C PRO A 90 13.84 4.26 -15.00
N THR A 91 12.63 4.73 -15.30
CA THR A 91 12.36 6.14 -15.50
C THR A 91 12.79 6.87 -14.24
N THR A 92 13.65 7.87 -14.44
CA THR A 92 14.21 8.69 -13.39
C THR A 92 13.11 9.22 -12.48
N GLY A 93 13.25 8.99 -11.17
CA GLY A 93 12.45 9.63 -10.15
C GLY A 93 11.54 8.67 -9.40
N GLY A 94 12.14 7.93 -8.46
CA GLY A 94 11.43 7.23 -7.43
C GLY A 94 10.54 8.17 -6.62
N HIS A 95 9.28 8.29 -7.02
CA HIS A 95 8.18 8.66 -6.13
C HIS A 95 7.84 7.43 -5.26
N ARG A 96 8.88 6.80 -4.70
CA ARG A 96 8.73 5.81 -3.65
C ARG A 96 8.49 6.59 -2.38
N SER A 97 7.25 6.97 -2.14
CA SER A 97 6.79 7.19 -0.78
C SER A 97 6.91 5.87 -0.04
N SER A 98 8.11 5.56 0.45
CA SER A 98 8.38 4.47 1.40
C SER A 98 7.65 4.68 2.73
N ARG A 99 6.97 5.82 2.86
CA ARG A 99 6.19 6.23 4.01
C ARG A 99 4.72 6.14 3.64
N ILE A 100 4.08 5.01 3.99
CA ILE A 100 2.63 4.96 4.12
C ILE A 100 2.29 5.93 5.27
N HIS A 101 1.70 7.07 4.95
CA HIS A 101 1.31 8.07 5.95
C HIS A 101 0.26 7.48 6.90
N PRO A 102 0.38 7.68 8.23
CA PRO A 102 -0.69 7.30 9.14
C PRO A 102 -1.94 8.10 8.77
N ALA A 103 -3.07 7.40 8.67
CA ALA A 103 -4.38 8.03 8.62
C ALA A 103 -4.47 9.05 9.77
N ARG A 104 -4.81 10.30 9.47
CA ARG A 104 -5.10 11.29 10.50
C ARG A 104 -6.27 10.75 11.32
N SER A 105 -6.01 10.37 12.56
CA SER A 105 -7.05 10.25 13.57
C SER A 105 -7.44 11.67 13.96
N GLU A 106 -8.50 12.19 13.32
CA GLU A 106 -9.19 13.37 13.83
C GLU A 106 -10.03 13.00 15.07
N PRO A 107 -10.18 13.93 16.03
CA PRO A 107 -10.75 13.67 17.36
C PRO A 107 -12.25 13.36 17.37
#